data_AF-A0A919I396-F1
#
_entry.id   AF-A0A919I396-F1
#
_cell.length_a   1.000
_cell.length_b   1.000
_cell.length_c   1.000
_cell.angle_alpha   90.00
_cell.angle_beta   90.00
_cell.angle_gamma   90.00
#
_symmetry.space_group_name_H-M   'P 1'
#
loop_
_entity.id
_entity.type
_entity.pdbx_description
1 polymer ?
#
loop_
_entity_poly.entity_id
_entity_poly.type
_entity_poly.pdbx_seq_one_letter_code
_entity_poly.pdbx_strand_id
1 'polypeptide(L)'
;MVEQYGRVRRFLPHLLNTVKFSSAPAGVTTLNACDYLSREFSSRRQFFDDAPTEIISRSWKRLVINKEKHITRRGYTLCFLSKLQDSLRRRDVYVTGSNRWGDPRARLLQGADWQANRIKVYRSLGHPTDPQEAIKSLGHQLDSRYRQVAARLCENEAVELDVSGPKPRLTISPLASLDEPDSLKRLSKMISDLLLRWI
;
A
#
# COMPACT_ATOMS: atom_id res chain seq x y z
N MET A 1 -2.21 -15.92 -17.12
CA MET A 1 -1.93 -14.46 -17.03
C MET A 1 -1.73 -13.81 -18.42
N VAL A 2 -0.93 -14.39 -19.32
CA VAL A 2 -0.72 -13.86 -20.69
C VAL A 2 -1.98 -13.91 -21.57
N GLU A 3 -2.89 -14.86 -21.33
CA GLU A 3 -4.17 -14.99 -22.06
C GLU A 3 -5.10 -13.78 -21.89
N GLN A 4 -4.98 -13.04 -20.79
CA GLN A 4 -5.82 -11.85 -20.55
C GLN A 4 -5.38 -10.65 -21.39
N TYR A 5 -4.17 -10.67 -21.97
CA TYR A 5 -3.67 -9.56 -22.79
C TYR A 5 -4.59 -9.25 -23.97
N GLY A 6 -5.19 -10.28 -24.59
CA GLY A 6 -6.11 -10.09 -25.71
C GLY A 6 -7.35 -9.27 -25.35
N ARG A 7 -7.87 -9.43 -24.11
CA ARG A 7 -9.00 -8.64 -23.59
C ARG A 7 -8.55 -7.23 -23.23
N VAL A 8 -7.44 -7.12 -22.51
CA VAL A 8 -6.85 -5.85 -22.07
C VAL A 8 -6.55 -4.92 -23.24
N ARG A 9 -5.89 -5.44 -24.27
CA ARG A 9 -5.46 -4.66 -25.43
C ARG A 9 -6.60 -3.93 -26.14
N ARG A 10 -7.84 -4.44 -26.06
CA ARG A 10 -9.00 -3.87 -26.74
C ARG A 10 -9.49 -2.58 -26.08
N PHE A 11 -9.53 -2.53 -24.74
CA PHE A 11 -10.09 -1.38 -24.02
C PHE A 11 -9.02 -0.43 -23.46
N LEU A 12 -7.81 -0.94 -23.20
CA LEU A 12 -6.77 -0.16 -22.52
C LEU A 12 -6.39 1.16 -23.23
N PRO A 13 -6.25 1.22 -24.57
CA PRO A 13 -5.96 2.49 -25.24
C PRO A 13 -7.04 3.55 -24.98
N HIS A 14 -8.31 3.15 -25.06
CA HIS A 14 -9.43 4.06 -24.84
C HIS A 14 -9.47 4.54 -23.38
N LEU A 15 -9.20 3.63 -22.43
CA LEU A 15 -9.12 3.98 -21.00
C LEU A 15 -8.01 5.00 -20.73
N LEU A 16 -6.79 4.77 -21.24
CA LEU A 16 -5.65 5.66 -20.99
C LEU A 16 -5.84 7.04 -21.62
N ASN A 17 -6.53 7.13 -22.77
CA ASN A 17 -6.76 8.40 -23.45
C ASN A 17 -7.97 9.18 -22.89
N THR A 18 -8.93 8.49 -22.27
CA THR A 18 -10.15 9.12 -21.75
C THR A 18 -10.01 9.51 -20.28
N VAL A 19 -9.35 8.68 -19.48
CA VAL A 19 -9.22 8.89 -18.04
C VAL A 19 -8.00 9.76 -17.74
N LYS A 20 -8.24 10.91 -17.08
CA LYS A 20 -7.18 11.81 -16.64
C LYS A 20 -6.57 11.30 -15.34
N PHE A 21 -5.47 10.57 -15.45
CA PHE A 21 -4.68 10.15 -14.30
C PHE A 21 -3.76 11.28 -13.80
N SER A 22 -3.52 11.30 -12.50
CA SER A 22 -2.57 12.18 -11.83
C SER A 22 -1.95 11.41 -10.67
N SER A 23 -0.82 11.88 -10.13
CA SER A 23 -0.06 11.13 -9.12
C SER A 23 0.41 11.98 -7.96
N ALA A 24 0.47 11.36 -6.78
CA ALA A 24 1.32 11.81 -5.69
C ALA A 24 2.80 11.50 -6.02
N PRO A 25 3.78 12.03 -5.26
CA PRO A 25 5.20 11.80 -5.53
C PRO A 25 5.58 10.31 -5.67
N ALA A 26 4.97 9.42 -4.88
CA ALA A 26 5.21 7.98 -4.95
C ALA A 26 4.64 7.30 -6.21
N GLY A 27 3.69 7.94 -6.91
CA GLY A 27 3.03 7.39 -8.11
C GLY A 27 3.63 7.85 -9.44
N VAL A 28 4.61 8.75 -9.44
CA VAL A 28 5.19 9.37 -10.64
C VAL A 28 5.69 8.32 -11.64
N THR A 29 6.39 7.29 -11.16
CA THR A 29 6.89 6.20 -12.03
C THR A 29 5.77 5.44 -12.75
N THR A 30 4.62 5.29 -12.08
CA THR A 30 3.43 4.64 -12.67
C THR A 30 2.77 5.55 -13.70
N LEU A 31 2.73 6.86 -13.42
CA LEU A 31 2.17 7.85 -14.34
C LEU A 31 3.04 7.97 -15.62
N ASN A 32 4.37 7.99 -15.50
CA ASN A 32 5.26 7.99 -16.66
C ASN A 32 5.04 6.78 -17.57
N ALA A 33 4.86 5.58 -16.98
CA ALA A 33 4.54 4.37 -17.74
C ALA A 33 3.15 4.43 -18.40
N CYS A 34 2.18 5.07 -17.75
CA CYS A 34 0.85 5.34 -18.30
C CYS A 34 0.94 6.23 -19.54
N ASP A 35 1.67 7.34 -19.44
CA ASP A 35 1.87 8.29 -20.53
C ASP A 35 2.63 7.64 -21.70
N TYR A 36 3.69 6.89 -21.42
CA TYR A 36 4.41 6.11 -22.41
C TYR A 36 3.47 5.16 -23.17
N LEU A 37 2.69 4.37 -22.43
CA LEU A 37 1.77 3.40 -23.04
C LEU A 37 0.67 4.08 -23.87
N SER A 38 0.11 5.21 -23.40
CA SER A 38 -0.92 5.95 -24.12
C SER A 38 -0.46 6.35 -25.54
N ARG A 39 0.82 6.70 -25.70
CA ARG A 39 1.45 7.08 -26.97
C ARG A 39 1.75 5.85 -27.84
N GLU A 40 2.31 4.80 -27.23
CA GLU A 40 2.75 3.60 -27.94
C GLU A 40 1.62 2.62 -28.29
N PHE A 41 0.41 2.81 -27.76
CA PHE A 41 -0.69 1.87 -28.02
C PHE A 41 -1.09 1.80 -29.50
N SER A 42 -0.92 2.89 -30.25
CA SER A 42 -1.17 2.97 -31.71
C SER A 42 -0.15 2.17 -32.53
N SER A 43 1.06 1.96 -31.99
CA SER A 43 2.12 1.18 -32.64
C SER A 43 1.75 -0.31 -32.71
N ARG A 44 2.17 -1.01 -33.77
CA ARG A 44 2.04 -2.48 -33.90
C ARG A 44 3.28 -3.23 -33.44
N ARG A 45 4.31 -2.53 -32.91
CA ARG A 45 5.56 -3.15 -32.45
C ARG A 45 5.29 -4.17 -31.35
N GLN A 46 6.00 -5.30 -31.44
CA GLN A 46 5.92 -6.39 -30.46
C GLN A 46 6.80 -6.14 -29.24
N PHE A 47 7.80 -5.28 -29.39
CA PHE A 47 8.76 -4.89 -28.37
C PHE A 47 8.72 -3.38 -28.15
N PHE A 48 9.11 -2.97 -26.95
CA PHE A 48 9.31 -1.59 -26.57
C PHE A 48 10.79 -1.35 -26.33
N ASP A 49 11.35 -0.35 -26.99
CA ASP A 49 12.77 -0.04 -26.89
C ASP A 49 13.04 0.96 -25.75
N ASP A 50 12.16 1.95 -25.57
CA ASP A 50 12.33 3.06 -24.60
C ASP A 50 11.31 3.04 -23.45
N ALA A 51 10.80 1.86 -23.09
CA ALA A 51 9.80 1.74 -22.03
C ALA A 51 10.37 2.02 -20.62
N PRO A 52 9.72 2.87 -19.79
CA PRO A 52 10.13 3.11 -18.41
C PRO A 52 10.22 1.82 -17.60
N THR A 53 11.38 1.53 -17.02
CA THR A 53 11.64 0.23 -16.37
C THR A 53 11.44 0.23 -14.85
N GLU A 54 11.22 1.39 -14.23
CA GLU A 54 11.10 1.56 -12.78
C GLU A 54 9.88 0.83 -12.21
N ILE A 55 8.85 0.60 -13.04
CA ILE A 55 7.66 -0.15 -12.64
C ILE A 55 7.88 -1.67 -12.59
N ILE A 56 8.98 -2.17 -13.18
CA ILE A 56 9.23 -3.60 -13.33
C ILE A 56 9.86 -4.17 -12.05
N SER A 57 9.04 -4.83 -11.23
CA SER A 57 9.53 -5.52 -10.05
C SER A 57 10.34 -6.78 -10.40
N ARG A 58 11.09 -7.32 -9.43
CA ARG A 58 11.90 -8.54 -9.61
C ARG A 58 11.05 -9.74 -10.07
N SER A 59 9.81 -9.88 -9.60
CA SER A 59 8.91 -10.96 -10.01
C SER A 59 8.43 -10.80 -11.46
N TRP A 60 8.29 -9.57 -11.95
CA TRP A 60 7.85 -9.29 -13.33
C TRP A 60 8.97 -9.38 -14.37
N LYS A 61 10.25 -9.24 -13.98
CA LYS A 61 11.39 -9.23 -14.93
C LYS A 61 11.36 -10.39 -15.93
N ARG A 62 11.09 -11.61 -15.47
CA ARG A 62 11.07 -12.82 -16.34
C ARG A 62 9.92 -12.83 -17.36
N LEU A 63 8.84 -12.09 -17.11
CA LEU A 63 7.68 -11.99 -17.99
C LEU A 63 7.76 -10.78 -18.92
N VAL A 64 8.41 -9.70 -18.46
CA VAL A 64 8.51 -8.45 -19.21
C VAL A 64 9.70 -8.47 -20.16
N ILE A 65 10.85 -8.95 -19.71
CA ILE A 65 12.12 -8.92 -20.47
C ILE A 65 12.39 -10.32 -21.03
N ASN A 66 12.56 -10.42 -22.35
CA ASN A 66 12.90 -11.69 -23.01
C ASN A 66 14.40 -12.05 -22.85
N LYS A 67 14.81 -13.21 -23.36
CA LYS A 67 16.22 -13.67 -23.29
C LYS A 67 17.21 -12.73 -24.00
N GLU A 68 16.74 -12.04 -25.03
CA GLU A 68 17.48 -11.06 -25.84
C GLU A 68 17.48 -9.65 -25.19
N LYS A 69 16.96 -9.52 -23.97
CA LYS A 69 16.84 -8.26 -23.20
C LYS A 69 15.86 -7.23 -23.77
N HIS A 70 15.00 -7.60 -24.70
CA HIS A 70 13.91 -6.75 -25.20
C HIS A 70 12.70 -6.76 -24.25
N ILE A 71 12.08 -5.60 -24.08
CA ILE A 71 10.84 -5.45 -23.31
C ILE A 71 9.68 -5.87 -24.20
N THR A 72 9.02 -6.97 -23.83
CA THR A 72 7.85 -7.45 -24.56
C THR A 72 6.65 -6.57 -24.27
N ARG A 73 5.92 -6.17 -25.32
CA ARG A 73 4.72 -5.35 -25.17
C ARG A 73 3.67 -6.01 -24.28
N ARG A 74 3.48 -7.33 -24.44
CA ARG A 74 2.49 -8.10 -23.66
C ARG A 74 2.85 -8.11 -22.17
N GLY A 75 4.09 -8.46 -21.85
CA GLY A 75 4.58 -8.50 -20.48
C GLY A 75 4.54 -7.13 -19.83
N TYR A 76 5.03 -6.11 -20.51
CA TYR A 76 5.04 -4.74 -20.01
C TYR A 76 3.63 -4.20 -19.73
N THR A 77 2.69 -4.43 -20.64
CA THR A 77 1.29 -3.99 -20.47
C THR A 77 0.64 -4.61 -19.23
N LEU A 78 0.86 -5.90 -18.99
CA LEU A 78 0.31 -6.60 -17.82
C LEU A 78 1.00 -6.15 -16.53
N CYS A 79 2.32 -5.95 -16.56
CA CYS A 79 3.08 -5.39 -15.45
C CYS A 79 2.57 -4.00 -15.08
N PHE A 80 2.36 -3.14 -16.08
CA PHE A 80 1.78 -1.81 -15.91
C PHE A 80 0.40 -1.87 -15.26
N LEU A 81 -0.51 -2.74 -15.74
CA LEU A 81 -1.85 -2.86 -15.16
C LEU A 81 -1.82 -3.27 -13.68
N SER A 82 -0.99 -4.26 -13.33
CA SER A 82 -0.81 -4.66 -11.93
C SER A 82 -0.31 -3.48 -11.10
N LYS A 83 0.69 -2.75 -11.61
CA LYS A 83 1.24 -1.59 -10.92
C LYS A 83 0.23 -0.45 -10.79
N LEU A 84 -0.54 -0.17 -11.84
CA LEU A 84 -1.60 0.84 -11.85
C LEU A 84 -2.69 0.51 -10.83
N GLN A 85 -3.12 -0.75 -10.77
CA GLN A 85 -4.11 -1.20 -9.78
C GLN A 85 -3.60 -1.01 -8.35
N ASP A 86 -2.35 -1.38 -8.07
CA ASP A 86 -1.74 -1.19 -6.76
C ASP A 86 -1.61 0.29 -6.40
N SER A 87 -1.13 1.12 -7.33
CA SER A 87 -1.00 2.57 -7.14
C SER A 87 -2.35 3.26 -6.93
N LEU A 88 -3.42 2.82 -7.63
CA LEU A 88 -4.79 3.31 -7.43
C LEU A 88 -5.37 2.92 -6.06
N ARG A 89 -5.07 1.70 -5.59
CA ARG A 89 -5.47 1.22 -4.26
C ARG A 89 -4.78 2.01 -3.15
N ARG A 90 -3.48 2.29 -3.32
CA ARG A 90 -2.66 3.08 -2.37
C ARG A 90 -2.90 4.58 -2.44
N ARG A 91 -3.64 5.08 -3.44
CA ARG A 91 -3.82 6.52 -3.72
C ARG A 91 -2.51 7.24 -4.06
N ASP A 92 -1.56 6.50 -4.64
CA ASP A 92 -0.33 7.03 -5.24
C ASP A 92 -0.60 7.55 -6.64
N VAL A 93 -1.50 6.88 -7.38
CA VAL A 93 -2.14 7.39 -8.60
C VAL A 93 -3.63 7.57 -8.31
N TYR A 94 -4.23 8.61 -8.87
CA TYR A 94 -5.64 8.95 -8.71
C TYR A 94 -6.22 9.53 -10.01
N VAL A 95 -7.54 9.61 -10.06
CA VAL A 95 -8.32 10.13 -11.18
C VAL A 95 -8.96 11.44 -10.77
N THR A 96 -8.58 12.53 -11.42
CA THR A 96 -9.11 13.87 -11.11
C THR A 96 -10.62 13.91 -11.35
N GLY A 97 -11.37 14.44 -10.37
CA GLY A 97 -12.84 14.49 -10.42
C GLY A 97 -13.55 13.19 -10.05
N SER A 98 -12.84 12.10 -9.76
CA SER A 98 -13.45 10.85 -9.28
C SER A 98 -13.75 10.91 -7.78
N ASN A 99 -14.95 10.48 -7.37
CA ASN A 99 -15.25 10.34 -5.93
C ASN A 99 -14.51 9.13 -5.31
N ARG A 100 -14.57 7.97 -5.98
CA ARG A 100 -13.98 6.72 -5.48
C ARG A 100 -12.47 6.63 -5.68
N TRP A 101 -11.96 7.20 -6.78
CA TRP A 101 -10.54 7.09 -7.18
C TRP A 101 -9.82 8.44 -7.21
N GLY A 102 -10.42 9.50 -6.64
CA GLY A 102 -9.82 10.83 -6.58
C GLY A 102 -8.70 10.96 -5.56
N ASP A 103 -8.05 12.12 -5.57
CA ASP A 103 -7.01 12.43 -4.59
C ASP A 103 -7.63 12.62 -3.19
N PRO A 104 -7.31 11.75 -2.21
CA PRO A 104 -7.78 11.95 -0.84
C PRO A 104 -7.26 13.26 -0.24
N ARG A 105 -6.11 13.77 -0.71
CA ARG A 105 -5.45 14.98 -0.18
C ARG A 105 -6.19 16.26 -0.57
N ALA A 106 -6.97 16.22 -1.64
CA ALA A 106 -7.81 17.35 -2.07
C ALA A 106 -8.92 17.70 -1.05
N ARG A 107 -9.22 16.79 -0.11
CA ARG A 107 -10.21 17.03 0.96
C ARG A 107 -9.59 17.52 2.27
N LEU A 108 -8.27 17.66 2.32
CA LEU A 108 -7.57 18.15 3.50
C LEU A 108 -7.63 19.69 3.54
N LEU A 109 -7.64 20.25 4.74
CA LEU A 109 -7.44 21.69 4.91
C LEU A 109 -6.05 22.07 4.38
N GLN A 110 -5.98 23.14 3.59
CA GLN A 110 -4.73 23.65 3.02
C GLN A 110 -4.65 25.16 3.17
N GLY A 111 -3.44 25.71 2.96
CA GLY A 111 -3.21 27.15 2.92
C GLY A 111 -3.73 27.89 4.15
N ALA A 112 -4.47 28.97 3.93
CA ALA A 112 -5.02 29.82 4.99
C ALA A 112 -5.97 29.06 5.93
N ASP A 113 -6.83 28.19 5.39
CA ASP A 113 -7.80 27.43 6.19
C ASP A 113 -7.11 26.48 7.16
N TRP A 114 -6.02 25.83 6.72
CA TRP A 114 -5.19 25.03 7.62
C TRP A 114 -4.54 25.89 8.70
N GLN A 115 -3.91 27.01 8.34
CA GLN A 115 -3.25 27.88 9.31
C GLN A 115 -4.22 28.41 10.37
N ALA A 116 -5.45 28.76 9.99
CA ALA A 116 -6.48 29.22 10.91
C ALA A 116 -6.97 28.13 11.88
N ASN A 117 -6.96 26.86 11.46
CA ASN A 117 -7.51 25.75 12.24
C ASN A 117 -6.47 24.87 12.95
N ARG A 118 -5.17 24.99 12.61
CA ARG A 118 -4.11 24.08 13.10
C ARG A 118 -4.08 23.92 14.62
N ILE A 119 -4.25 25.00 15.39
CA ILE A 119 -4.19 24.98 16.86
C ILE A 119 -5.35 24.17 17.44
N LYS A 120 -6.56 24.32 16.88
CA LYS A 120 -7.74 23.56 17.30
C LYS A 120 -7.55 22.08 17.00
N VAL A 121 -7.03 21.76 15.80
CA VAL A 121 -6.75 20.39 15.38
C VAL A 121 -5.69 19.74 16.29
N TYR A 122 -4.56 20.39 16.55
CA TYR A 122 -3.53 19.89 17.46
C TYR A 122 -4.08 19.59 18.86
N ARG A 123 -4.86 20.52 19.42
CA ARG A 123 -5.51 20.31 20.72
C ARG A 123 -6.46 19.11 20.72
N SER A 124 -7.29 18.96 19.67
CA SER A 124 -8.24 17.85 19.58
C SER A 124 -7.55 16.48 19.44
N LEU A 125 -6.36 16.45 18.81
CA LEU A 125 -5.55 15.24 18.64
C LEU A 125 -4.61 14.98 19.84
N GLY A 126 -4.56 15.88 20.82
CA GLY A 126 -3.61 15.78 21.94
C GLY A 126 -2.15 15.95 21.50
N HIS A 127 -1.90 16.66 20.41
CA HIS A 127 -0.55 16.92 19.90
C HIS A 127 -0.06 18.32 20.28
N PRO A 128 1.25 18.50 20.54
CA PRO A 128 1.82 19.82 20.76
C PRO A 128 1.78 20.64 19.47
N THR A 129 1.79 21.97 19.62
CA THR A 129 1.77 22.90 18.47
C THR A 129 3.13 23.00 17.77
N ASP A 130 4.22 22.66 18.46
CA ASP A 130 5.55 22.56 17.88
C ASP A 130 5.80 21.13 17.38
N PRO A 131 6.02 20.93 16.06
CA PRO A 131 6.36 19.63 15.50
C PRO A 131 7.63 19.01 16.12
N GLN A 132 8.61 19.82 16.52
CA GLN A 132 9.87 19.30 17.08
C GLN A 132 9.64 18.67 18.45
N GLU A 133 8.75 19.23 19.26
CA GLU A 133 8.35 18.66 20.55
C GLU A 133 7.62 17.32 20.36
N ALA A 134 6.70 17.24 19.38
CA ALA A 134 6.01 15.98 19.05
C ALA A 134 7.00 14.88 18.66
N ILE A 135 7.94 15.19 17.77
CA ILE A 135 8.94 14.24 17.28
C ILE A 135 9.86 13.79 18.42
N LYS A 136 10.34 14.70 19.26
CA LYS A 136 11.17 14.36 20.42
C LYS A 136 10.42 13.45 21.39
N SER A 137 9.16 13.76 21.71
CA SER A 137 8.32 12.93 22.58
C SER A 137 8.15 11.52 22.01
N LEU A 138 7.84 11.39 20.72
CA LEU A 138 7.74 10.09 20.05
C LEU A 138 9.07 9.34 20.05
N GLY A 139 10.18 10.03 19.82
CA GLY A 139 11.52 9.46 19.88
C GLY A 139 11.86 8.90 21.28
N HIS A 140 11.57 9.66 22.33
CA HIS A 140 11.75 9.21 23.71
C HIS A 140 10.85 8.02 24.05
N GLN A 141 9.59 8.03 23.61
CA GLN A 141 8.69 6.89 23.81
C GLN A 141 9.22 5.64 23.11
N LEU A 142 9.68 5.76 21.86
CA LEU A 142 10.24 4.64 21.10
C LEU A 142 11.51 4.07 21.78
N ASP A 143 12.46 4.93 22.14
CA ASP A 143 13.69 4.53 22.84
C ASP A 143 13.39 3.86 24.18
N SER A 144 12.50 4.45 24.98
CA SER A 144 12.08 3.87 26.26
C SER A 144 11.47 2.48 26.07
N ARG A 145 10.58 2.31 25.09
CA ARG A 145 9.97 1.00 24.77
C ARG A 145 11.00 -0.01 24.29
N TYR A 146 11.94 0.37 23.44
CA TYR A 146 13.02 -0.52 23.02
C TYR A 146 13.91 -0.96 24.18
N ARG A 147 14.29 -0.04 25.08
CA ARG A 147 15.06 -0.40 26.27
C ARG A 147 14.28 -1.33 27.20
N GLN A 148 12.98 -1.07 27.40
CA GLN A 148 12.11 -1.94 28.19
C GLN A 148 12.00 -3.34 27.59
N VAL A 149 11.83 -3.43 26.26
CA VAL A 149 11.79 -4.72 25.56
C VAL A 149 13.13 -5.43 25.70
N ALA A 150 14.25 -4.78 25.40
CA ALA A 150 15.58 -5.37 25.50
C ALA A 150 15.89 -5.89 26.91
N ALA A 151 15.52 -5.14 27.97
CA ALA A 151 15.74 -5.55 29.35
C ALA A 151 14.90 -6.77 29.75
N ARG A 152 13.66 -6.88 29.26
CA ARG A 152 12.73 -7.95 29.63
C ARG A 152 12.76 -9.14 28.67
N LEU A 153 13.50 -9.05 27.56
CA LEU A 153 13.49 -10.06 26.52
C LEU A 153 13.99 -11.40 27.02
N CYS A 154 15.05 -11.40 27.85
CA CYS A 154 15.60 -12.61 28.46
C CYS A 154 14.68 -13.23 29.51
N GLU A 155 13.76 -12.46 30.08
CA GLU A 155 12.79 -12.90 31.10
C GLU A 155 11.46 -13.36 30.46
N ASN A 156 11.31 -13.19 29.14
CA ASN A 156 10.05 -13.47 28.45
C ASN A 156 10.01 -14.90 27.90
N GLU A 157 9.40 -15.81 28.64
CA GLU A 157 9.20 -17.21 28.25
C GLU A 157 8.39 -17.40 26.95
N ALA A 158 7.65 -16.37 26.51
CA ALA A 158 6.91 -16.41 25.26
C ALA A 158 7.75 -16.03 24.02
N VAL A 159 9.01 -15.62 24.19
CA VAL A 159 9.87 -15.21 23.07
C VAL A 159 11.20 -15.96 23.12
N GLU A 160 11.47 -16.76 22.09
CA GLU A 160 12.72 -17.51 21.93
C GLU A 160 13.54 -16.92 20.78
N LEU A 161 14.83 -16.67 21.04
CA LEU A 161 15.77 -16.11 20.07
C LEU A 161 16.87 -17.14 19.79
N ASP A 162 16.80 -17.75 18.62
CA ASP A 162 17.85 -18.64 18.12
C ASP A 162 18.82 -17.85 17.23
N VAL A 163 20.05 -17.68 17.74
CA VAL A 163 21.15 -16.98 17.06
C VAL A 163 22.25 -17.93 16.56
N SER A 164 22.04 -19.25 16.66
CA SER A 164 23.05 -20.26 16.31
C SER A 164 23.27 -20.42 14.80
N GLY A 165 22.28 -20.04 13.98
CA GLY A 165 22.31 -20.12 12.53
C GLY A 165 22.84 -18.87 11.82
N PRO A 166 23.02 -18.91 10.48
CA PRO A 166 23.47 -17.78 9.66
C PRO A 166 22.50 -16.58 9.64
N LYS A 167 21.27 -16.76 10.16
CA LYS A 167 20.30 -15.69 10.38
C LYS A 167 19.60 -15.91 11.73
N PRO A 168 19.49 -14.86 12.56
CA PRO A 168 18.75 -14.96 13.82
C PRO A 168 17.27 -15.25 13.55
N ARG A 169 16.68 -16.15 14.33
CA ARG A 169 15.25 -16.48 14.29
C ARG A 169 14.61 -16.07 15.62
N LEU A 170 13.48 -15.39 15.52
CA LEU A 170 12.65 -15.01 16.66
C LEU A 170 11.35 -15.81 16.59
N THR A 171 11.14 -16.68 17.57
CA THR A 171 9.91 -17.47 17.74
C THR A 171 9.09 -16.82 18.85
N ILE A 172 7.86 -16.44 18.53
CA ILE A 172 6.89 -15.94 19.53
C ILE A 172 5.91 -17.08 19.76
N SER A 173 5.87 -17.58 21.00
CA SER A 173 4.89 -18.58 21.42
C SER A 173 3.47 -18.00 21.24
N PRO A 174 2.54 -18.78 20.67
CA PRO A 174 1.17 -18.32 20.53
C PRO A 174 0.60 -18.00 21.92
N LEU A 175 -0.16 -16.91 22.03
CA LEU A 175 -0.87 -16.64 23.28
C LEU A 175 -1.78 -17.84 23.56
N ALA A 176 -1.66 -18.39 24.78
CA ALA A 176 -2.61 -19.38 25.26
C ALA A 176 -4.02 -18.79 25.16
N SER A 177 -4.97 -19.59 24.69
CA SER A 177 -6.38 -19.25 24.77
C SER A 177 -6.71 -18.94 26.22
N LEU A 178 -7.20 -17.73 26.49
CA LEU A 178 -7.82 -17.45 27.77
C LEU A 178 -9.17 -18.18 27.79
N ASP A 179 -9.52 -18.78 28.94
CA ASP A 179 -10.84 -19.34 29.10
C ASP A 179 -11.89 -18.23 28.95
N GLU A 180 -12.79 -18.41 27.99
CA GLU A 180 -13.88 -17.47 27.81
C GLU A 180 -14.79 -17.50 29.05
N PRO A 181 -14.96 -16.36 29.75
CA PRO A 181 -15.84 -16.31 30.91
C PRO A 181 -17.29 -16.57 30.49
N ASP A 182 -18.08 -17.17 31.38
CA ASP A 182 -19.46 -17.57 31.08
C ASP A 182 -20.37 -16.39 30.68
N SER A 183 -20.01 -15.16 31.06
CA SER A 183 -20.67 -13.94 30.61
C SER A 183 -20.48 -13.68 29.12
N LEU A 184 -19.27 -13.91 28.60
CA LEU A 184 -18.93 -13.75 27.18
C LEU A 184 -19.60 -14.83 26.33
N LYS A 185 -19.62 -16.08 26.81
CA LYS A 185 -20.35 -17.18 26.15
C LYS A 185 -21.85 -16.89 26.06
N ARG A 186 -22.45 -16.40 27.15
CA ARG A 186 -23.86 -15.98 27.19
C ARG A 186 -24.13 -14.84 26.21
N LEU A 187 -23.29 -13.82 26.19
CA LEU A 187 -23.43 -12.68 25.28
C LEU A 187 -23.28 -13.09 23.81
N SER A 188 -22.28 -13.92 23.48
CA SER A 188 -22.08 -14.45 22.13
C SER A 188 -23.29 -15.26 21.64
N LYS A 189 -23.88 -16.08 22.53
CA LYS A 189 -25.12 -16.81 22.25
C LYS A 189 -26.28 -15.86 21.97
N MET A 190 -26.48 -14.84 22.81
CA MET A 190 -27.53 -13.83 22.58
C MET A 190 -27.34 -13.08 21.27
N ILE A 191 -26.12 -12.68 20.92
CA ILE A 191 -25.81 -12.03 19.64
C ILE A 191 -26.07 -12.97 18.47
N SER A 192 -25.68 -14.24 18.58
CA SER A 192 -25.91 -15.26 17.55
C SER A 192 -27.39 -15.58 17.35
N ASP A 193 -28.18 -15.55 18.43
CA ASP A 193 -29.63 -15.76 18.39
C ASP A 193 -30.36 -14.54 17.81
N LEU A 194 -29.80 -13.33 17.96
CA LEU A 194 -30.32 -12.08 17.40
C LEU A 194 -29.91 -11.86 15.94
N LEU A 195 -28.77 -12.41 15.52
CA LEU A 195 -28.38 -12.46 14.12
C LEU A 195 -29.17 -13.59 13.43
N LEU A 196 -30.30 -13.22 12.82
CA LEU A 196 -31.02 -14.08 11.87
C LEU A 196 -30.01 -14.79 10.96
N ARG A 197 -30.00 -16.13 11.00
CA ARG A 197 -29.31 -16.99 10.04
C ARG A 197 -29.90 -16.74 8.66
N TRP A 198 -29.46 -15.69 7.98
CA TRP A 198 -29.68 -15.55 6.55
C TRP A 198 -28.75 -16.53 5.85
N ILE A 199 -29.38 -17.48 5.17
CA ILE A 199 -28.83 -18.49 4.25
C ILE A 199 -27.93 -17.83 3.19
#